data_AF-A0AAE9YR92-F1
#
_entry.id   AF-A0AAE9YR92-F1
#
_cell.length_a   1.000
_cell.length_b   1.000
_cell.length_c   1.000
_cell.angle_alpha   90.00
_cell.angle_beta   90.00
_cell.angle_gamma   90.00
#
_symmetry.space_group_name_H-M   'P 1'
#
loop_
_entity.id
_entity.type
_entity.pdbx_description
1 polymer ?
#
loop_
_entity_poly.entity_id
_entity_poly.type
_entity_poly.pdbx_seq_one_letter_code
_entity_poly.pdbx_strand_id
1 'polypeptide(L)'
;MKAIKLFMTLSLATAAFSLTTAANATQAKDNFSQLDSDKNGMISMGEASGDTELTNNFKQWDKDRDGQLSKEEYTAYIQAS
;
A
#
# COMPACT_ATOMS: atom_id res chain seq x y z
N MET A 1 32.63 29.51 14.01
CA MET A 1 31.45 30.07 13.30
C MET A 1 30.95 29.01 12.34
N LYS A 2 29.63 28.77 12.35
CA LYS A 2 28.92 27.65 11.71
C LYS A 2 28.96 27.73 10.18
N ALA A 3 29.15 26.60 9.49
CA ALA A 3 28.40 26.22 8.28
C ALA A 3 28.92 24.87 7.72
N ILE A 4 28.29 23.78 8.16
CA ILE A 4 28.37 22.47 7.48
C ILE A 4 27.41 22.55 6.29
N LYS A 5 27.95 22.45 5.07
CA LYS A 5 27.15 22.41 3.83
C LYS A 5 26.72 20.97 3.59
N LEU A 6 25.44 20.70 3.85
CA LEU A 6 24.76 19.44 3.58
C LEU A 6 24.46 19.36 2.07
N PHE A 7 25.27 18.60 1.32
CA PHE A 7 25.02 18.33 -0.10
C PHE A 7 24.18 17.07 -0.23
N MET A 8 22.86 17.27 -0.22
CA MET A 8 21.83 16.28 -0.53
C MET A 8 21.93 15.93 -2.01
N THR A 9 22.43 14.73 -2.32
CA THR A 9 22.58 14.26 -3.69
C THR A 9 21.22 14.01 -4.31
N LEU A 10 20.91 14.81 -5.32
CA LEU A 10 19.73 14.77 -6.16
C LEU A 10 19.80 13.52 -7.06
N SER A 11 19.13 12.44 -6.64
CA SER A 11 18.96 11.24 -7.46
C SER A 11 18.01 11.52 -8.62
N LEU A 12 18.56 11.61 -9.83
CA LEU A 12 17.79 11.77 -11.07
C LEU A 12 17.48 10.38 -11.64
N ALA A 13 16.33 9.83 -11.28
CA ALA A 13 15.80 8.65 -11.94
C ALA A 13 14.28 8.69 -11.88
N THR A 14 13.62 9.01 -13.00
CA THR A 14 12.28 8.48 -13.27
C THR A 14 12.01 8.51 -14.77
N ALA A 15 12.05 7.32 -15.36
CA ALA A 15 11.49 7.05 -16.67
C ALA A 15 9.97 7.27 -16.61
N ALA A 16 9.46 8.18 -17.44
CA ALA A 16 8.03 8.38 -17.60
C ALA A 16 7.50 7.43 -18.67
N PHE A 17 7.07 6.23 -18.25
CA PHE A 17 6.20 5.37 -19.06
C PHE A 17 5.08 4.86 -18.18
N SER A 18 3.92 5.52 -18.25
CA SER A 18 2.69 4.97 -17.68
C SER A 18 1.61 5.03 -18.74
N LEU A 19 1.48 3.89 -19.44
CA LEU A 19 0.39 3.56 -20.34
C LEU A 19 -0.89 3.49 -19.52
N THR A 20 -1.82 4.42 -19.74
CA THR A 20 -3.14 4.43 -19.10
C THR A 20 -4.00 3.32 -19.71
N THR A 21 -4.03 2.14 -19.11
CA THR A 21 -5.08 1.15 -19.38
C THR A 21 -6.15 1.24 -18.31
N ALA A 22 -7.28 1.80 -18.70
CA ALA A 22 -8.54 1.70 -17.98
C ALA A 22 -8.96 0.23 -17.87
N ALA A 23 -9.23 -0.24 -16.66
CA ALA A 23 -9.93 -1.50 -16.44
C ALA A 23 -10.81 -1.36 -15.19
N ASN A 24 -12.11 -1.19 -15.46
CA ASN A 24 -13.25 -1.53 -14.62
C ASN A 24 -12.93 -2.00 -13.19
N ALA A 25 -12.84 -1.05 -12.25
CA ALA A 25 -13.04 -1.35 -10.84
C ALA A 25 -14.55 -1.57 -10.63
N THR A 26 -14.99 -2.77 -11.01
CA THR A 26 -16.20 -3.38 -10.44
C THR A 26 -16.13 -3.14 -8.94
N GLN A 27 -17.20 -2.60 -8.37
CA GLN A 27 -17.30 -2.21 -6.97
C GLN A 27 -17.23 -3.46 -6.07
N ALA A 28 -16.06 -4.10 -6.02
CA ALA A 28 -15.66 -4.88 -4.89
C ALA A 28 -15.76 -3.91 -3.72
N LYS A 29 -16.62 -4.27 -2.77
CA LYS A 29 -16.90 -3.48 -1.58
C LYS A 29 -15.54 -3.23 -0.94
N ASP A 30 -15.01 -2.03 -1.14
CA ASP A 30 -13.65 -1.68 -0.74
C ASP A 30 -13.68 -1.52 0.78
N ASN A 31 -13.65 -2.65 1.49
CA ASN A 31 -13.65 -2.70 2.96
C ASN A 31 -12.35 -2.15 3.53
N PHE A 32 -11.42 -1.71 2.67
CA PHE A 32 -10.21 -0.99 3.05
C PHE A 32 -10.52 0.12 4.04
N SER A 33 -11.48 1.00 3.74
CA SER A 33 -11.83 2.12 4.63
C SER A 33 -12.52 1.69 5.92
N GLN A 34 -12.97 0.44 6.01
CA GLN A 34 -13.53 -0.13 7.24
C GLN A 34 -12.45 -0.73 8.13
N LEU A 35 -11.36 -1.23 7.53
CA LEU A 35 -10.21 -1.77 8.22
C LEU A 35 -9.25 -0.65 8.66
N ASP A 36 -8.97 0.32 7.77
CA ASP A 36 -8.13 1.52 7.98
C ASP A 36 -8.78 2.48 8.99
N SER A 37 -8.63 2.13 10.27
CA SER A 37 -9.30 2.81 11.38
C SER A 37 -8.59 4.11 11.73
N ASP A 38 -7.27 4.14 11.57
CA ASP A 38 -6.47 5.34 11.78
C ASP A 38 -6.45 6.28 10.55
N LYS A 39 -6.94 5.81 9.40
CA LYS A 39 -7.05 6.55 8.13
C LYS A 39 -5.70 6.98 7.59
N ASN A 40 -4.66 6.17 7.84
CA ASN A 40 -3.32 6.43 7.34
C ASN A 40 -3.16 6.04 5.86
N GLY A 41 -4.15 5.35 5.27
CA GLY A 41 -4.12 4.90 3.89
C GLY A 41 -3.43 3.55 3.68
N MET A 42 -3.22 2.78 4.75
CA MET A 42 -2.67 1.43 4.80
C MET A 42 -3.40 0.58 5.84
N ILE A 43 -3.33 -0.74 5.72
CA ILE A 43 -3.88 -1.69 6.70
C ILE A 43 -2.73 -2.29 7.51
N SER A 44 -2.62 -1.92 8.77
CA SER A 44 -1.68 -2.57 9.68
C SER A 44 -2.12 -3.99 10.04
N MET A 45 -1.21 -4.82 10.57
CA MET A 45 -1.55 -6.16 11.07
C MET A 45 -2.67 -6.14 12.14
N GLY A 46 -2.72 -5.07 12.95
CA GLY A 46 -3.77 -4.88 13.96
C GLY A 46 -5.14 -4.63 13.33
N GLU A 47 -5.18 -3.83 12.27
CA GLU A 47 -6.40 -3.53 11.51
C GLU A 47 -6.83 -4.71 10.64
N ALA A 48 -5.87 -5.44 10.06
CA ALA A 48 -6.10 -6.66 9.32
C ALA A 48 -6.83 -7.72 10.15
N SER A 49 -6.69 -7.70 11.49
CA SER A 49 -7.40 -8.61 12.41
C SER A 49 -8.92 -8.50 12.34
N GLY A 50 -9.46 -7.43 11.74
CA GLY A 50 -10.88 -7.31 11.39
C GLY A 50 -11.34 -8.28 10.29
N ASP A 51 -10.40 -8.85 9.54
CA ASP A 51 -10.62 -9.84 8.50
C ASP A 51 -9.69 -11.06 8.73
N THR A 52 -10.29 -12.20 9.06
CA THR A 52 -9.54 -13.43 9.36
C THR A 52 -8.80 -13.98 8.13
N GLU A 53 -9.38 -13.83 6.94
CA GLU A 53 -8.77 -14.32 5.70
C GLU A 53 -7.58 -13.44 5.30
N LEU A 54 -7.73 -12.12 5.45
CA LEU A 54 -6.65 -11.16 5.26
C LEU A 54 -5.51 -11.42 6.24
N THR A 55 -5.81 -11.60 7.53
CA THR A 55 -4.79 -11.84 8.57
C THR A 55 -4.00 -13.11 8.29
N ASN A 56 -4.66 -14.19 7.88
CA ASN A 56 -4.01 -15.46 7.56
C ASN A 56 -3.06 -15.34 6.36
N ASN A 57 -3.42 -14.51 5.38
CA ASN A 57 -2.64 -14.29 4.17
C ASN A 57 -1.84 -12.98 4.20
N PHE A 58 -1.78 -12.28 5.33
CA PHE A 58 -1.22 -10.93 5.41
C PHE A 58 0.21 -10.88 4.88
N LYS A 59 1.05 -11.80 5.34
CA LYS A 59 2.45 -11.93 4.90
C LYS A 59 2.62 -12.32 3.42
N GLN A 60 1.58 -12.87 2.81
CA GLN A 60 1.59 -13.19 1.39
C GLN A 60 1.29 -11.95 0.55
N TRP A 61 0.48 -11.03 1.08
CA TRP A 61 0.04 -9.79 0.43
C TRP A 61 0.95 -8.61 0.72
N ASP A 62 1.63 -8.60 1.87
CA ASP A 62 2.69 -7.66 2.25
C ASP A 62 3.95 -7.97 1.43
N LYS A 63 4.01 -7.39 0.21
CA LYS A 63 5.05 -7.68 -0.79
C LYS A 63 6.34 -6.95 -0.46
N ASP A 64 6.24 -5.74 0.05
CA ASP A 64 7.40 -4.93 0.43
C ASP A 64 7.91 -5.23 1.85
N ARG A 65 7.13 -5.97 2.65
CA ARG A 65 7.47 -6.44 4.01
C ARG A 65 7.65 -5.29 5.00
N ASP A 66 6.87 -4.23 4.82
CA ASP A 66 6.87 -3.09 5.73
C ASP A 66 6.00 -3.35 6.99
N GLY A 67 5.24 -4.44 7.00
CA GLY A 67 4.35 -4.84 8.10
C GLY A 67 2.95 -4.25 8.01
N GLN A 68 2.59 -3.67 6.86
CA GLN A 68 1.32 -3.04 6.53
C GLN A 68 0.91 -3.48 5.11
N LEU A 69 -0.35 -3.26 4.74
CA LEU A 69 -0.80 -3.43 3.36
C LEU A 69 -1.17 -2.07 2.79
N SER A 70 -0.46 -1.66 1.75
CA SER A 70 -0.85 -0.53 0.93
C SER A 70 -2.20 -0.77 0.25
N LYS A 71 -2.81 0.30 -0.25
CA LYS A 71 -4.05 0.21 -1.02
C LYS A 71 -3.90 -0.69 -2.24
N GLU A 72 -2.73 -0.63 -2.89
CA GLU A 72 -2.40 -1.44 -4.05
C GLU A 72 -2.33 -2.93 -3.70
N GLU A 73 -1.67 -3.28 -2.59
CA GLU A 73 -1.58 -4.67 -2.12
C GLU A 73 -2.93 -5.21 -1.65
N TYR A 74 -3.70 -4.40 -0.93
CA TYR A 74 -5.06 -4.77 -0.54
C TYR A 74 -5.97 -4.94 -1.76
N THR A 75 -5.85 -4.07 -2.77
CA THR A 75 -6.60 -4.22 -4.03
C THR A 75 -6.24 -5.53 -4.72
N ALA A 76 -4.95 -5.90 -4.73
CA ALA A 76 -4.51 -7.18 -5.28
C ALA A 76 -5.08 -8.38 -4.50
N TYR A 77 -5.19 -8.27 -3.17
CA TYR A 77 -5.87 -9.27 -2.33
C TYR A 77 -7.34 -9.43 -2.74
N ILE A 78 -8.09 -8.33 -2.81
CA ILE A 78 -9.51 -8.33 -3.17
C ILE A 78 -9.77 -8.81 -4.61
N GLN A 79 -8.82 -8.60 -5.51
CA GLN A 79 -8.91 -9.11 -6.88
C GLN A 79 -8.61 -10.60 -7.00
N ALA A 80 -7.92 -11.19 -6.02
CA ALA A 80 -7.54 -12.59 -6.02
C ALA A 80 -8.47 -13.49 -5.19
N SER A 81 -9.23 -12.90 -4.27
CA SER A 81 -10.31 -13.52 -3.48
C SER A 81 -11.62 -13.60 -4.27
#